data_AF-A0A3L9Y6Q3-F1
#
_entry.id   AF-A0A3L9Y6Q3-F1
#
_cell.length_a   1.000
_cell.length_b   1.000
_cell.length_c   1.000
_cell.angle_alpha   90.00
_cell.angle_beta   90.00
_cell.angle_gamma   90.00
#
_symmetry.space_group_name_H-M   'P 1'
#
loop_
_entity.id
_entity.type
_entity.pdbx_description
1 polymer ?
#
loop_
_entity_poly.entity_id
_entity_poly.type
_entity_poly.pdbx_seq_one_letter_code
_entity_poly.pdbx_strand_id
1 'polypeptide(L)' 'MVAIIDWFTRKVLVWRISNTLEADFCVEALNEAAHKFGSPEIMNTDQGSQLTSFAWTDRLRVSVR' A
#
# COMPACT_ATOMS: atom_id res chain seq x y z
N MET A 1 -5.28 -9.79 4.77
CA MET A 1 -6.04 -8.59 4.37
C MET A 1 -5.08 -7.42 4.39
N VAL A 2 -5.24 -6.46 3.49
CA VAL A 2 -4.49 -5.19 3.48
C VAL A 2 -5.48 -4.04 3.34
N ALA A 3 -5.22 -2.92 4.00
CA ALA A 3 -6.00 -1.70 3.88
C ALA A 3 -5.05 -0.51 3.76
N ILE A 4 -5.35 0.38 2.83
CA ILE A 4 -4.69 1.69 2.68
C ILE A 4 -5.65 2.72 3.25
N ILE A 5 -5.19 3.44 4.27
CA ILE A 5 -6.01 4.34 5.06
C ILE A 5 -5.40 5.73 4.96
N ASP A 6 -6.24 6.74 4.70
CA ASP A 6 -5.84 8.12 4.88
C ASP A 6 -5.69 8.43 6.37
N TRP A 7 -4.50 8.91 6.76
CA TRP A 7 -4.17 9.12 8.17
C TRP A 7 -5.01 10.22 8.81
N PHE A 8 -5.25 11.33 8.09
CA PHE A 8 -5.94 12.49 8.63
C PHE A 8 -7.42 12.22 8.86
N THR A 9 -8.11 11.68 7.85
CA THR A 9 -9.56 11.45 7.90
C THR A 9 -9.95 10.08 8.45
N ARG A 10 -8.99 9.17 8.63
CA ARG A 10 -9.20 7.76 9.01
C ARG A 10 -10.04 6.96 8.01
N LYS A 11 -10.24 7.48 6.79
CA LYS A 11 -11.00 6.79 5.75
C LYS A 11 -10.17 5.66 5.16
N VAL A 12 -10.79 4.50 5.01
CA VAL A 12 -10.25 3.41 4.18
C VAL A 12 -10.37 3.84 2.72
N LEU A 13 -9.24 4.01 2.05
CA LEU A 13 -9.18 4.39 0.64
C LEU A 13 -9.36 3.17 -0.27
N VAL A 14 -8.65 2.10 0.05
CA VAL A 14 -8.68 0.80 -0.63
C VAL A 14 -8.47 -0.29 0.40
N TRP A 15 -9.11 -1.44 0.23
CA TRP A 15 -8.81 -2.65 0.98
C TRP A 15 -8.98 -3.87 0.09
N ARG A 16 -8.24 -4.94 0.41
CA ARG A 16 -8.36 -6.23 -0.26
C ARG A 16 -8.25 -7.37 0.75
N ILE A 17 -8.94 -8.48 0.46
CA ILE A 17 -8.80 -9.74 1.19
C ILE A 17 -8.18 -10.84 0.32
N SER A 18 -7.28 -11.64 0.91
CA SER A 18 -6.63 -12.79 0.28
C SER A 18 -6.49 -13.91 1.33
N ASN A 19 -6.50 -15.16 0.85
CA ASN A 19 -6.26 -16.35 1.66
C ASN A 19 -4.77 -16.54 1.98
N THR A 20 -3.89 -15.87 1.25
CA THR A 20 -2.44 -15.84 1.48
C THR A 20 -1.95 -14.42 1.72
N LEU A 21 -0.86 -14.26 2.45
CA LEU A 21 -0.28 -12.96 2.79
C LEU A 21 0.96 -12.70 1.92
N GLU A 22 0.75 -12.58 0.61
CA GLU A 22 1.82 -12.31 -0.36
C GLU A 22 2.07 -10.81 -0.54
N ALA A 23 3.31 -10.44 -0.89
CA ALA A 23 3.70 -9.04 -1.10
C ALA A 23 2.98 -8.41 -2.31
N ASP A 24 2.87 -9.14 -3.42
CA ASP A 24 2.24 -8.65 -4.66
C ASP A 24 0.79 -8.21 -4.41
N PHE A 25 0.08 -8.95 -3.56
CA PHE A 25 -1.27 -8.61 -3.15
C PHE A 25 -1.37 -7.26 -2.42
N CYS A 26 -0.40 -6.94 -1.56
CA CYS A 26 -0.29 -5.63 -0.92
C CYS A 26 0.03 -4.53 -1.95
N VAL A 27 0.94 -4.81 -2.90
CA VAL A 27 1.32 -3.88 -3.97
C VAL A 27 0.13 -3.54 -4.88
N GLU A 28 -0.75 -4.48 -5.18
CA GLU A 28 -1.98 -4.21 -5.93
C GLU A 28 -2.91 -3.23 -5.21
N ALA A 29 -3.09 -3.37 -3.90
CA ALA A 29 -3.90 -2.44 -3.12
C ALA A 29 -3.27 -1.03 -3.10
N LEU A 30 -1.94 -0.95 -3.00
CA LEU A 30 -1.20 0.31 -3.09
C LEU A 30 -1.33 0.96 -4.48
N ASN A 31 -1.25 0.16 -5.55
CA ASN A 31 -1.44 0.63 -6.92
C ASN A 31 -2.82 1.23 -7.13
N GLU A 32 -3.85 0.54 -6.65
CA GLU A 32 -5.22 1.00 -6.76
C GLU A 32 -5.45 2.30 -5.99
N ALA A 33 -4.89 2.41 -4.77
CA ALA A 33 -4.97 3.63 -3.98
C ALA A 33 -4.26 4.79 -4.67
N ALA A 34 -3.04 4.56 -5.18
CA ALA A 34 -2.27 5.58 -5.89
C ALA A 34 -2.97 6.05 -7.18
N HIS A 35 -3.60 5.13 -7.91
CA HIS A 35 -4.35 5.46 -9.12
C HIS A 35 -5.61 6.29 -8.80
N LYS A 36 -6.32 5.99 -7.72
CA LYS A 36 -7.58 6.67 -7.35
C LYS A 36 -7.38 7.99 -6.61
N PHE A 37 -6.34 8.09 -5.79
CA PHE A 37 -6.17 9.19 -4.83
C PHE A 37 -4.82 9.92 -4.95
N GLY A 38 -3.95 9.49 -5.88
CA GLY A 38 -2.59 10.00 -6.00
C GLY A 38 -1.61 9.27 -5.09
N SER A 39 -0.31 9.46 -5.37
CA SER A 39 0.76 8.83 -4.59
C SER A 39 0.89 9.48 -3.21
N PRO A 40 1.05 8.71 -2.13
CA PRO A 40 1.30 9.28 -0.81
C PRO A 40 2.72 9.89 -0.75
N GLU A 41 2.86 11.04 -0.10
CA GLU A 41 4.17 11.61 0.23
C GLU A 41 4.83 10.84 1.38
N ILE A 42 4.03 10.41 2.37
CA ILE A 42 4.48 9.62 3.51
C ILE A 42 3.63 8.35 3.58
N MET A 43 4.30 7.19 3.58
CA MET A 43 3.65 5.89 3.76
C MET A 43 4.16 5.22 5.04
N ASN A 44 3.27 5.06 6.01
CA ASN A 44 3.55 4.28 7.22
C ASN A 44 2.95 2.88 7.08
N THR A 45 3.74 1.86 7.41
CA THR A 45 3.32 0.47 7.36
C THR A 45 3.75 -0.27 8.62
N ASP A 46 3.12 -1.41 8.88
CA ASP A 46 3.73 -2.37 9.81
C ASP A 46 5.04 -2.93 9.25
N GLN A 47 5.79 -3.63 10.11
CA GLN A 47 7.08 -4.25 9.76
C GLN A 47 6.92 -5.68 9.23
N GLY A 48 5.76 -6.03 8.68
CA GLY A 48 5.55 -7.33 8.04
C GLY A 48 6.45 -7.51 6.82
N SER A 49 6.82 -8.76 6.52
CA SER A 49 7.69 -9.08 5.38
C SER A 49 7.12 -8.63 4.03
N GLN A 50 5.80 -8.56 3.91
CA GLN A 50 5.09 -8.09 2.73
C GLN A 50 5.32 -6.59 2.51
N LEU A 51 5.30 -5.81 3.59
CA LEU A 51 5.42 -4.34 3.57
C LEU A 51 6.87 -3.86 3.67
N THR A 52 7.81 -4.77 3.94
CA THR A 52 9.27 -4.53 3.92
C THR A 52 9.95 -5.16 2.70
N SER A 53 9.20 -5.83 1.84
CA SER A 53 9.71 -6.45 0.60
C SER A 53 10.21 -5.42 -0.42
N PHE A 54 11.06 -5.87 -1.34
CA PHE A 54 11.49 -5.05 -2.49
C PHE A 54 10.30 -4.65 -3.37
N ALA A 55 9.36 -5.57 -3.62
CA ALA A 55 8.16 -5.27 -4.41
C ALA A 55 7.38 -4.07 -3.86
N TRP A 56 7.23 -4.00 -2.53
CA TRP A 56 6.57 -2.88 -1.87
C TRP A 56 7.40 -1.59 -1.87
N THR A 57 8.66 -1.67 -1.43
CA THR A 57 9.51 -0.48 -1.26
C THR A 57 9.89 0.16 -2.60
N ASP A 58 10.15 -0.63 -3.64
CA ASP A 58 10.44 -0.10 -4.98
C ASP A 58 9.20 0.55 -5.58
N ARG A 59 8.00 0.00 -5.34
CA ARG A 59 6.76 0.64 -5.78
C ARG A 59 6.58 2.04 -5.18
N LEU A 60 6.91 2.23 -3.90
CA LEU A 60 6.83 3.56 -3.26
C LEU A 60 7.88 4.53 -3.80
N ARG A 61 9.09 4.05 -4.13
CA ARG A 61 10.16 4.88 -4.69
C ARG A 61 9.83 5.44 -6.07
N VAL A 62 9.15 4.67 -6.92
CA VAL A 62 8.77 5.11 -8.28
C VAL A 62 7.75 6.25 -8.26
N SER A 63 7.00 6.41 -7.16
CA SER A 63 5.98 7.46 -7.01
C SER A 63 6.53 8.86 -6.71
N VAL A 64 7.82 8.99 -6.37
CA VAL A 64 8.46 10.28 -6.10
C VAL A 64 9.15 10.77 -7.40
N ARG A 65 8.39 11.45 -8.26
CA ARG A 65 8.92 12.30 -9.34
C ARG A 65 8.17 13.61 -9.40
#